data_AF-A0A975GW33-F1
#
_entry.id   AF-A0A975GW33-F1
#
_cell.length_a   1.000
_cell.length_b   1.000
_cell.length_c   1.000
_cell.angle_alpha   90.00
_cell.angle_beta   90.00
_cell.angle_gamma   90.00
#
_symmetry.space_group_name_H-M   'P 1'
#
loop_
_entity.id
_entity.type
_entity.pdbx_description
1 polymer ?
#
loop_
_entity_poly.entity_id
_entity_poly.type
_entity_poly.pdbx_seq_one_letter_code
_entity_poly.pdbx_strand_id
1 'polypeptide(L)'
;MSTEGRVSKHPLSRYGRVMGACALAGGVAGAGSAIVGLTTPDGSWLGAALVAGVVAIAMGIGLWASLKWWQGLDEAAQEAHKWAWWWGSTVGLAVAGVLFLTLLYGTGPQGQASVKAGLMIGAAVVVGCQVVGYGVAWAFWWLKRR
;
A
#
# COMPACT_ATOMS: atom_id res chain seq x y z
N MET A 1 -26.38 17.68 16.59
CA MET A 1 -25.01 18.14 16.28
C MET A 1 -24.84 18.05 14.77
N SER A 2 -25.14 19.12 14.03
CA SER A 2 -25.08 19.12 12.57
C SER A 2 -23.62 19.04 12.13
N THR A 3 -23.26 17.93 11.49
CA THR A 3 -21.99 17.77 10.77
C THR A 3 -22.11 18.50 9.43
N GLU A 4 -22.18 19.84 9.46
CA GLU A 4 -21.96 20.61 8.23
C GLU A 4 -20.54 20.34 7.74
N GLY A 5 -20.48 19.93 6.47
CA GLY A 5 -19.28 19.43 5.81
C GLY A 5 -18.10 20.36 5.96
N ARG A 6 -17.08 19.90 6.69
CA ARG A 6 -15.76 20.55 6.76
C ARG A 6 -15.01 20.30 5.46
N VAL A 7 -15.52 20.85 4.34
CA VAL A 7 -14.77 20.94 3.09
C VAL A 7 -13.58 21.84 3.36
N SER A 8 -12.39 21.25 3.37
CA SER A 8 -11.17 21.99 3.74
C SER A 8 -10.86 23.04 2.68
N LYS A 9 -10.48 24.25 3.11
CA LYS A 9 -10.11 25.36 2.22
C LYS A 9 -8.90 25.07 1.30
N HIS A 10 -8.10 24.03 1.58
CA HIS A 10 -6.92 23.63 0.80
C HIS A 10 -6.82 22.10 0.62
N PRO A 11 -7.66 21.48 -0.21
CA PRO A 11 -7.74 20.02 -0.35
C PRO A 11 -6.43 19.42 -0.91
N LEU A 12 -5.82 20.06 -1.92
CA LEU A 12 -4.58 19.61 -2.55
C LEU A 12 -3.38 19.64 -1.60
N SER A 13 -3.26 20.69 -0.78
CA SER A 13 -2.19 20.80 0.23
C SER A 13 -2.33 19.76 1.34
N ARG A 14 -3.56 19.43 1.75
CA ARG A 14 -3.80 18.36 2.72
C ARG A 14 -3.46 16.99 2.14
N TYR A 15 -3.88 16.72 0.91
CA TYR A 15 -3.54 15.50 0.19
C TYR A 15 -2.01 15.34 0.04
N GLY A 16 -1.32 16.37 -0.46
CA GLY A 16 0.13 16.35 -0.63
C GLY A 16 0.88 16.12 0.68
N ARG A 17 0.42 16.70 1.80
CA ARG A 17 1.00 16.45 3.13
C ARG A 17 0.83 15.01 3.59
N VAL A 18 -0.33 14.40 3.36
CA VAL A 18 -0.59 13.01 3.75
C VAL A 18 0.26 12.06 2.91
N MET A 19 0.37 12.32 1.60
CA MET A 19 1.25 11.54 0.72
C MET A 19 2.72 11.70 1.09
N GLY A 20 3.17 12.92 1.39
CA GLY A 20 4.51 13.18 1.89
C GLY A 20 4.79 12.46 3.21
N ALA A 21 3.83 12.47 4.15
CA ALA A 21 3.96 11.77 5.43
C ALA A 21 4.04 10.25 5.26
N CYS A 22 3.20 9.66 4.39
CA CYS A 22 3.25 8.22 4.09
C CYS A 22 4.56 7.83 3.42
N ALA A 23 5.04 8.63 2.45
CA ALA A 23 6.32 8.40 1.78
C ALA A 23 7.50 8.50 2.75
N LEU A 24 7.51 9.51 3.62
CA LEU A 24 8.52 9.69 4.65
C LEU A 24 8.51 8.52 5.65
N ALA A 25 7.33 8.11 6.13
CA ALA A 25 7.19 6.98 7.04
C ALA A 25 7.73 5.68 6.42
N GLY A 26 7.41 5.41 5.15
CA GLY A 26 7.97 4.28 4.41
C GLY A 26 9.49 4.36 4.24
N GLY A 27 10.01 5.55 3.91
CA GLY A 27 11.45 5.78 3.80
C GLY A 27 12.20 5.58 5.12
N VAL A 28 11.67 6.09 6.22
CA VAL A 28 12.22 5.89 7.58
C VAL A 28 12.17 4.41 7.96
N ALA A 29 11.08 3.71 7.65
CA ALA A 29 10.98 2.28 7.93
C ALA A 29 12.02 1.46 7.15
N GLY A 30 12.21 1.78 5.87
CA GLY A 30 13.22 1.15 5.02
C GLY A 30 14.64 1.41 5.52
N ALA A 31 14.96 2.67 5.81
CA ALA A 31 16.27 3.07 6.35
C ALA A 31 16.54 2.42 7.71
N GLY A 32 15.57 2.44 8.64
CA GLY A 32 15.68 1.78 9.93
C GLY A 32 15.88 0.27 9.80
N SER A 33 15.16 -0.38 8.88
CA SER A 33 15.32 -1.81 8.60
C SER A 33 16.71 -2.14 8.05
N ALA A 34 17.26 -1.29 7.18
CA ALA A 34 18.61 -1.44 6.64
C ALA A 34 19.67 -1.28 7.74
N ILE A 35 19.53 -0.30 8.64
CA ILE A 35 20.45 -0.09 9.77
C ILE A 35 20.44 -1.30 10.70
N VAL A 36 19.26 -1.86 11.02
CA VAL A 36 19.17 -3.08 11.83
C VAL A 36 19.89 -4.25 11.14
N GLY A 37 19.72 -4.40 9.83
CA GLY A 37 20.44 -5.42 9.06
C GLY A 37 21.96 -5.27 9.04
N LEU A 38 22.49 -4.05 9.24
CA LEU A 38 23.94 -3.80 9.31
C LEU A 38 24.52 -3.97 10.72
N THR A 39 23.69 -3.93 11.75
CA THR A 39 24.10 -3.86 13.17
C THR A 39 23.80 -5.12 13.96
N THR A 40 22.95 -6.01 13.43
CA THR A 40 22.56 -7.26 14.09
C THR A 40 23.10 -8.48 13.33
N PRO A 41 23.47 -9.58 14.02
CA PRO A 41 23.90 -10.80 13.35
C PRO A 41 22.81 -11.35 12.41
N ASP A 42 23.24 -11.90 11.27
CA ASP A 42 22.36 -12.56 10.33
C ASP A 42 21.55 -13.68 11.00
N GLY A 43 20.25 -13.71 10.73
CA GLY A 43 19.34 -14.70 11.33
C GLY A 43 19.03 -14.48 12.82
N SER A 44 19.48 -13.37 13.43
CA SER A 44 19.12 -13.05 14.81
C SER A 44 17.62 -12.74 14.95
N TRP A 45 16.96 -13.40 15.92
CA TRP A 45 15.56 -13.14 16.22
C TRP A 45 15.34 -11.68 16.68
N LEU A 46 16.33 -11.10 17.36
CA LEU A 46 16.31 -9.70 17.79
C LEU A 46 16.29 -8.75 16.60
N GLY A 47 17.15 -8.98 15.58
CA GLY A 47 17.14 -8.19 14.36
C GLY A 47 15.80 -8.26 13.64
N ALA A 48 15.23 -9.46 13.50
CA ALA A 48 13.90 -9.65 12.92
C ALA A 48 12.80 -8.91 13.70
N ALA A 49 12.83 -8.98 15.03
CA ALA A 49 11.86 -8.29 15.90
C ALA A 49 11.98 -6.76 15.79
N LEU A 50 13.20 -6.22 15.71
CA LEU A 50 13.43 -4.79 15.55
C LEU A 50 12.94 -4.28 14.18
N VAL A 51 13.24 -5.01 13.10
CA VAL A 51 12.70 -4.70 11.76
C VAL A 51 11.17 -4.71 11.76
N ALA A 52 10.57 -5.77 12.31
CA ALA A 52 9.12 -5.89 12.40
C ALA A 52 8.50 -4.73 13.21
N GLY A 53 9.11 -4.34 14.33
CA GLY A 53 8.66 -3.21 15.15
C GLY A 53 8.72 -1.87 14.40
N VAL A 54 9.84 -1.57 13.74
CA VAL A 54 10.00 -0.34 12.95
C VAL A 54 8.97 -0.27 11.80
N VAL A 55 8.80 -1.37 11.05
CA VAL A 55 7.83 -1.46 9.96
C VAL A 55 6.40 -1.32 10.49
N ALA A 56 6.06 -2.01 11.58
CA ALA A 56 4.72 -1.95 12.17
C ALA A 56 4.35 -0.54 12.63
N ILE A 57 5.27 0.17 13.29
CA ILE A 57 5.06 1.57 13.71
C ILE A 57 4.83 2.46 12.48
N ALA A 58 5.66 2.34 11.46
CA ALA A 58 5.51 3.14 10.24
C ALA A 58 4.18 2.86 9.51
N MET A 59 3.78 1.59 9.41
CA MET A 59 2.48 1.22 8.86
C MET A 59 1.32 1.76 9.71
N GLY A 60 1.41 1.68 11.03
CA GLY A 60 0.42 2.23 11.95
C GLY A 60 0.21 3.74 11.76
N ILE A 61 1.31 4.50 11.65
CA ILE A 61 1.27 5.95 11.38
C ILE A 61 0.65 6.22 10.00
N GLY A 62 1.05 5.47 8.98
CA GLY A 62 0.51 5.61 7.62
C GLY A 62 -0.99 5.35 7.54
N LEU A 63 -1.46 4.28 8.19
CA LEU A 63 -2.88 3.95 8.27
C LEU A 63 -3.67 5.01 9.03
N TRP A 64 -3.17 5.46 10.18
CA TRP A 64 -3.80 6.52 10.97
C TRP A 64 -3.92 7.83 10.17
N ALA A 65 -2.85 8.26 9.51
CA ALA A 65 -2.85 9.47 8.69
C ALA A 65 -3.82 9.35 7.50
N SER A 66 -3.84 8.20 6.83
CA SER A 66 -4.73 7.91 5.71
C SER A 66 -6.20 7.90 6.15
N LEU A 67 -6.51 7.30 7.30
CA LEU A 67 -7.86 7.26 7.86
C LEU A 67 -8.35 8.67 8.22
N LYS A 68 -7.51 9.48 8.89
CA LYS A 68 -7.84 10.87 9.23
C LYS A 68 -8.07 11.73 8.00
N TRP A 69 -7.30 11.50 6.94
CA TRP A 69 -7.49 12.19 5.67
C TRP A 69 -8.80 11.76 4.99
N TRP A 70 -9.05 10.45 4.89
CA TRP A 70 -10.22 9.88 4.23
C TRP A 70 -11.53 10.31 4.91
N GLN A 71 -11.58 10.31 6.25
CA GLN A 71 -12.72 10.80 7.03
C GLN A 71 -13.05 12.28 6.79
N GLY A 72 -12.11 13.05 6.25
CA GLY A 72 -12.29 14.46 5.92
C GLY A 72 -12.75 14.72 4.48
N LEU A 73 -12.92 13.68 3.66
CA LEU A 73 -13.44 13.78 2.30
C LEU A 73 -14.98 13.85 2.31
N ASP A 74 -15.57 14.37 1.24
CA ASP A 74 -17.01 14.28 1.01
C ASP A 74 -17.47 12.83 0.79
N GLU A 75 -18.76 12.58 0.92
CA GLU A 75 -19.35 11.24 0.81
C GLU A 75 -19.11 10.63 -0.57
N ALA A 76 -19.20 11.42 -1.64
CA ALA A 76 -19.01 10.93 -3.01
C ALA A 76 -17.58 10.43 -3.23
N ALA A 77 -16.57 11.17 -2.76
CA ALA A 77 -15.17 10.78 -2.82
C ALA A 77 -14.89 9.56 -1.93
N GLN A 78 -15.48 9.48 -0.73
CA GLN A 78 -15.36 8.30 0.13
C GLN A 78 -15.94 7.04 -0.53
N GLU A 79 -17.12 7.15 -1.18
CA GLU A 79 -17.70 6.05 -1.95
C GLU A 79 -16.84 5.66 -3.15
N ALA A 80 -16.24 6.63 -3.85
CA ALA A 80 -15.32 6.35 -4.95
C ALA A 80 -14.12 5.52 -4.47
N HIS A 81 -13.52 5.85 -3.32
CA HIS A 81 -12.43 5.09 -2.72
C HIS A 81 -12.86 3.66 -2.35
N LYS A 82 -14.02 3.49 -1.71
CA LYS A 82 -14.54 2.17 -1.31
C LYS A 82 -14.85 1.29 -2.53
N TRP A 83 -15.52 1.86 -3.53
CA TRP A 83 -15.88 1.16 -4.75
C TRP A 83 -14.65 0.76 -5.55
N ALA A 84 -13.69 1.68 -5.70
CA ALA A 84 -12.44 1.42 -6.40
C ALA A 84 -11.58 0.37 -5.68
N TRP A 85 -11.55 0.39 -4.35
CA TRP A 85 -10.88 -0.64 -3.56
C TRP A 85 -11.53 -2.01 -3.76
N TRP A 86 -12.86 -2.09 -3.59
CA TRP A 86 -13.57 -3.36 -3.68
C TRP A 86 -13.50 -3.99 -5.07
N TRP A 87 -13.75 -3.23 -6.13
CA TRP A 87 -13.74 -3.77 -7.49
C TRP A 87 -12.35 -3.74 -8.12
N GLY A 88 -11.66 -2.60 -8.06
CA GLY A 88 -10.37 -2.41 -8.69
C GLY A 88 -9.25 -3.21 -8.04
N SER A 89 -9.00 -2.98 -6.75
CA SER A 89 -7.89 -3.66 -6.05
C SER A 89 -8.11 -5.16 -5.96
N THR A 90 -9.35 -5.63 -5.75
CA THR A 90 -9.65 -7.08 -5.70
C THR A 90 -9.44 -7.75 -7.05
N VAL A 91 -9.84 -7.12 -8.16
CA VAL A 91 -9.54 -7.63 -9.50
C VAL A 91 -8.03 -7.62 -9.76
N GLY A 92 -7.33 -6.55 -9.37
CA GLY A 92 -5.87 -6.49 -9.42
C GLY A 92 -5.21 -7.62 -8.62
N LEU A 93 -5.72 -7.93 -7.42
CA LEU A 93 -5.24 -9.04 -6.60
C LEU A 93 -5.53 -10.40 -7.25
N ALA A 94 -6.69 -10.57 -7.91
CA ALA A 94 -6.99 -11.78 -8.67
C ALA A 94 -6.00 -11.99 -9.82
N VAL A 95 -5.65 -10.91 -10.56
CA VAL A 95 -4.61 -10.96 -11.60
C VAL A 95 -3.24 -11.34 -11.00
N ALA A 96 -2.85 -10.73 -9.88
CA ALA A 96 -1.62 -11.10 -9.18
C ALA A 96 -1.64 -12.57 -8.72
N GLY A 97 -2.81 -13.08 -8.31
CA GLY A 97 -3.01 -14.49 -7.95
C GLY A 97 -2.82 -15.44 -9.14
N VAL A 98 -3.34 -15.09 -10.32
CA VAL A 98 -3.11 -15.85 -11.57
C VAL A 98 -1.62 -15.86 -11.91
N LEU A 99 -0.95 -14.71 -11.85
CA LEU A 99 0.49 -14.62 -12.07
C LEU A 99 1.26 -15.47 -11.06
N PHE A 100 0.91 -15.39 -9.79
CA PHE A 100 1.53 -16.20 -8.73
C PHE A 100 1.41 -17.69 -9.03
N LEU A 101 0.22 -18.21 -9.30
CA LEU A 101 0.03 -19.64 -9.58
C LEU A 101 0.71 -20.07 -10.88
N THR A 102 0.68 -19.22 -11.91
CA THR A 102 1.36 -19.48 -13.20
C THR A 102 2.86 -19.56 -13.00
N LEU A 103 3.45 -18.64 -12.24
CA LEU A 103 4.88 -18.64 -11.97
C LEU A 103 5.29 -19.81 -11.06
N LEU A 104 4.49 -20.10 -10.04
CA LEU A 104 4.76 -21.18 -9.09
C LEU A 104 4.78 -22.56 -9.75
N TYR A 105 3.85 -22.83 -10.67
CA TYR A 105 3.68 -24.16 -11.28
C TYR A 105 4.14 -24.26 -12.73
N GLY A 106 4.26 -23.13 -13.45
CA GLY A 106 4.50 -23.11 -14.90
C GLY A 106 5.94 -22.82 -15.33
N THR A 107 6.82 -22.38 -14.42
CA THR A 107 8.19 -21.94 -14.79
C THR A 107 9.25 -23.04 -14.66
N GLY A 108 8.93 -24.16 -14.00
CA GLY A 108 9.87 -25.25 -13.77
C GLY A 108 11.16 -24.80 -13.06
N PRO A 109 12.31 -25.46 -13.32
CA PRO A 109 13.58 -25.12 -12.66
C PRO A 109 14.08 -23.69 -12.93
N GLN A 110 13.63 -23.07 -14.02
CA GLN A 110 14.07 -21.74 -14.47
C GLN A 110 13.46 -20.62 -13.62
N GLY A 111 12.38 -20.89 -12.88
CA GLY A 111 11.72 -19.92 -11.99
C GLY A 111 12.25 -19.87 -10.57
N GLN A 112 13.34 -20.57 -10.27
CA GLN A 112 13.91 -20.56 -8.92
C GLN A 112 14.59 -19.22 -8.63
N ALA A 113 14.19 -18.58 -7.55
CA ALA A 113 14.80 -17.37 -7.01
C ALA A 113 15.13 -17.58 -5.53
N SER A 114 16.07 -16.80 -4.99
CA SER A 114 16.25 -16.75 -3.54
C SER A 114 14.97 -16.25 -2.89
N VAL A 115 14.66 -16.73 -1.67
CA VAL A 115 13.44 -16.34 -0.93
C VAL A 115 13.30 -14.81 -0.85
N LYS A 116 14.40 -14.10 -0.58
CA LYS A 116 14.44 -12.64 -0.51
C LYS A 116 14.06 -12.00 -1.85
N ALA A 117 14.63 -12.46 -2.96
CA ALA A 117 14.33 -11.91 -4.28
C ALA A 117 12.88 -12.21 -4.69
N GLY A 118 12.40 -13.44 -4.45
CA GLY A 118 11.02 -13.84 -4.72
C GLY A 118 10.01 -13.00 -3.92
N LEU A 119 10.25 -12.76 -2.63
CA LEU A 119 9.40 -11.91 -1.79
C LEU A 119 9.35 -10.45 -2.27
N MET A 120 10.50 -9.87 -2.64
CA MET A 120 10.57 -8.50 -3.14
C MET A 120 9.80 -8.33 -4.45
N ILE A 121 10.00 -9.24 -5.40
CA ILE A 121 9.30 -9.21 -6.70
C ILE A 121 7.80 -9.46 -6.49
N GLY A 122 7.44 -10.46 -5.67
CA GLY A 122 6.05 -10.78 -5.36
C GLY A 122 5.31 -9.61 -4.72
N ALA A 123 5.92 -8.94 -3.73
CA ALA A 123 5.35 -7.75 -3.11
C ALA A 123 5.13 -6.62 -4.14
N ALA A 124 6.11 -6.38 -5.02
CA ALA A 124 5.99 -5.37 -6.07
C ALA A 124 4.87 -5.68 -7.07
N VAL A 125 4.74 -6.94 -7.49
CA VAL A 125 3.67 -7.38 -8.40
C VAL A 125 2.29 -7.23 -7.74
N VAL A 126 2.13 -7.70 -6.51
CA VAL A 126 0.85 -7.60 -5.78
C VAL A 126 0.45 -6.14 -5.59
N VAL A 127 1.35 -5.29 -5.12
CA VAL A 127 1.08 -3.85 -4.95
C VAL A 127 0.79 -3.19 -6.29
N GLY A 128 1.59 -3.47 -7.32
CA GLY A 128 1.43 -2.91 -8.66
C GLY A 128 0.07 -3.24 -9.26
N CYS A 129 -0.33 -4.51 -9.26
CA CYS A 129 -1.63 -4.93 -9.77
C CYS A 129 -2.78 -4.32 -8.99
N GLN A 130 -2.69 -4.24 -7.64
CA GLN A 130 -3.71 -3.58 -6.82
C GLN A 130 -3.83 -2.09 -7.16
N VAL A 131 -2.72 -1.37 -7.24
CA VAL A 131 -2.70 0.08 -7.55
C VAL A 131 -3.26 0.35 -8.94
N VAL A 132 -2.88 -0.45 -9.94
CA VAL A 132 -3.41 -0.32 -11.31
C VAL A 132 -4.91 -0.60 -11.35
N GLY A 133 -5.34 -1.72 -10.76
CA GLY A 133 -6.76 -2.08 -10.71
C GLY A 133 -7.60 -1.02 -9.99
N TYR A 134 -7.12 -0.57 -8.83
CA TYR A 134 -7.69 0.54 -8.07
C TYR A 134 -7.82 1.80 -8.92
N GLY A 135 -6.75 2.21 -9.59
CA GLY A 135 -6.71 3.44 -10.39
C GLY A 135 -7.69 3.41 -11.56
N VAL A 136 -7.79 2.28 -12.26
CA VAL A 136 -8.76 2.07 -13.35
C VAL A 136 -10.19 2.15 -12.83
N ALA A 137 -10.50 1.44 -11.74
CA ALA A 137 -11.83 1.45 -11.15
C ALA A 137 -12.21 2.85 -10.63
N TRP A 138 -11.28 3.53 -9.96
CA TRP A 138 -11.49 4.90 -9.49
C TRP A 138 -11.77 5.86 -10.65
N ALA A 139 -10.99 5.81 -11.74
CA ALA A 139 -11.21 6.65 -12.91
C ALA A 139 -12.58 6.35 -13.57
N PHE A 140 -12.92 5.06 -13.71
CA PHE A 140 -14.21 4.64 -14.25
C PHE A 140 -15.39 5.14 -13.42
N TRP A 141 -15.30 5.10 -12.09
CA TRP A 141 -16.35 5.56 -11.18
C TRP A 141 -16.74 7.01 -11.45
N TRP A 142 -15.73 7.88 -11.67
CA TRP A 142 -15.93 9.28 -12.00
C TRP A 142 -16.44 9.46 -13.42
N LEU A 143 -15.87 8.77 -14.41
CA LEU A 143 -16.31 8.88 -15.81
C LEU A 143 -17.79 8.53 -16.00
N LYS A 144 -18.31 7.55 -15.25
CA LYS A 144 -19.73 7.17 -15.29
C LYS A 144 -20.66 8.21 -14.66
N ARG A 145 -20.14 9.12 -13.84
CA ARG A 145 -20.90 10.11 -13.05
C ARG A 145 -20.57 11.54 -13.43
N ARG A 146 -20.00 11.73 -14.62
CA ARG A 146 -19.98 13.01 -15.32
C ARG A 146 -21.28 13.15 -16.10
#